data_AF-A0A1M3NEU2-F1
#
_entry.id   AF-A0A1M3NEU2-F1
#
_cell.length_a   1.000
_cell.length_b   1.000
_cell.length_c   1.000
_cell.angle_alpha   90.00
_cell.angle_beta   90.00
_cell.angle_gamma   90.00
#
_symmetry.space_group_name_H-M   'P 1'
#
loop_
_entity.id
_entity.type
_entity.pdbx_description
1 polymer ?
#
loop_
_entity_poly.entity_id
_entity_poly.type
_entity_poly.pdbx_seq_one_letter_code
_entity_poly.pdbx_strand_id
1 'polypeptide(L)'
;MSDQPLPLKELDEVLEDLVTLLKNPDVGAELTARGVNVSLAIVGAEGLAAYVHGDKERAADDLLTVGEEIKSRLAQSGSEEKPS
;
A
#
# COMPACT_ATOMS: atom_id res chain seq x y z
N MET A 1 -17.67 24.13 2.72
CA MET A 1 -17.53 22.68 2.54
C MET A 1 -17.53 22.46 1.05
N SER A 2 -16.40 22.06 0.49
CA SER A 2 -16.28 21.86 -0.96
C SER A 2 -17.16 20.68 -1.34
N ASP A 3 -18.12 20.88 -2.25
CA ASP A 3 -18.89 19.78 -2.88
C ASP A 3 -17.92 18.97 -3.74
N GLN A 4 -17.31 17.94 -3.15
CA GLN A 4 -16.54 16.97 -3.90
C GLN A 4 -17.53 16.18 -4.78
N PRO A 5 -17.22 15.93 -6.07
CA PRO A 5 -18.07 15.11 -6.93
C PRO A 5 -18.34 13.74 -6.27
N LEU A 6 -19.60 13.30 -6.27
CA LEU A 6 -20.03 12.02 -5.69
C LEU A 6 -19.11 10.83 -6.06
N PRO A 7 -18.63 10.68 -7.32
CA PRO A 7 -17.74 9.58 -7.67
C PRO A 7 -16.37 9.60 -6.96
N LEU A 8 -15.83 10.79 -6.66
CA LEU A 8 -14.57 10.88 -5.91
C LEU A 8 -14.79 10.51 -4.44
N LYS A 9 -15.95 10.87 -3.87
CA LYS A 9 -16.31 10.47 -2.52
C LYS A 9 -16.42 8.95 -2.36
N GLU A 10 -17.09 8.27 -3.31
CA GLU A 10 -17.17 6.80 -3.31
C GLU A 10 -15.78 6.14 -3.39
N LEU A 11 -14.87 6.74 -4.16
CA LEU A 11 -13.49 6.27 -4.25
C LEU A 11 -12.74 6.43 -2.91
N ASP A 12 -12.96 7.54 -2.21
CA ASP A 12 -12.36 7.82 -0.91
C ASP A 12 -12.84 6.82 0.14
N GLU A 13 -14.14 6.54 0.17
CA GLU A 13 -14.75 5.55 1.08
C GLU A 13 -14.13 4.16 0.86
N VAL A 14 -13.95 3.73 -0.40
CA VAL A 14 -13.31 2.44 -0.72
C VAL A 14 -11.84 2.40 -0.28
N LEU A 15 -11.10 3.48 -0.47
CA LEU A 15 -9.68 3.55 -0.07
C LEU A 15 -9.53 3.60 1.45
N GLU A 16 -10.44 4.28 2.15
CA GLU A 16 -10.51 4.28 3.62
C GLU A 16 -10.86 2.90 4.17
N ASP A 17 -11.83 2.22 3.58
CA ASP A 17 -12.20 0.85 3.93
C ASP A 17 -11.04 -0.12 3.72
N LEU A 18 -10.29 0.03 2.61
CA LEU A 18 -9.07 -0.75 2.37
C LEU A 18 -8.03 -0.53 3.48
N VAL A 19 -7.73 0.72 3.82
CA VAL A 19 -6.78 1.04 4.90
C VAL A 19 -7.26 0.48 6.24
N THR A 20 -8.57 0.55 6.51
CA THR A 20 -9.18 -0.03 7.72
C THR A 20 -9.02 -1.54 7.76
N LEU A 21 -9.27 -2.23 6.64
CA LEU A 21 -9.06 -3.68 6.52
C LEU A 21 -7.58 -4.06 6.67
N LEU A 22 -6.65 -3.29 6.12
CA LEU A 22 -5.21 -3.52 6.30
C LEU A 22 -4.76 -3.39 7.76
N LYS A 23 -5.44 -2.57 8.56
CA LYS A 23 -5.18 -2.43 10.00
C LYS A 23 -5.84 -3.52 10.84
N ASN A 24 -6.71 -4.35 10.25
CA ASN A 24 -7.31 -5.48 10.96
C ASN A 24 -6.22 -6.52 11.30
N PRO A 25 -6.09 -6.96 12.57
CA PRO A 25 -5.05 -7.90 12.98
C PRO A 25 -5.09 -9.26 12.26
N ASP A 26 -6.28 -9.80 11.99
CA ASP A 26 -6.43 -11.10 11.32
C ASP A 26 -6.01 -11.01 9.85
N VAL A 27 -6.41 -9.93 9.17
CA VAL A 27 -5.94 -9.62 7.80
C VAL A 27 -4.43 -9.43 7.79
N GLY A 28 -3.90 -8.67 8.75
CA GLY A 28 -2.47 -8.42 8.88
C GLY A 28 -1.66 -9.70 9.11
N ALA A 29 -2.18 -10.63 9.93
CA ALA A 29 -1.57 -11.93 10.16
C ALA A 29 -1.53 -12.79 8.88
N GLU A 30 -2.64 -12.85 8.14
CA GLU A 30 -2.73 -13.60 6.88
C GLU A 30 -1.80 -13.01 5.80
N LEU A 31 -1.72 -11.69 5.70
CA LEU A 31 -0.79 -11.01 4.78
C LEU A 31 0.67 -11.27 5.15
N THR A 32 1.00 -11.18 6.45
CA THR A 32 2.35 -11.44 6.95
C THR A 32 2.79 -12.88 6.68
N ALA A 33 1.88 -13.86 6.83
CA ALA A 33 2.16 -15.26 6.50
C ALA A 33 2.52 -15.48 5.02
N ARG A 34 2.13 -14.55 4.13
CA ARG A 34 2.46 -14.53 2.70
C ARG A 34 3.69 -13.67 2.38
N GLY A 35 4.40 -13.18 3.39
CA GLY A 35 5.55 -12.29 3.22
C GLY A 35 5.18 -10.85 2.85
N VAL A 36 3.91 -10.46 2.94
CA VAL A 36 3.46 -9.10 2.65
C VAL A 36 3.64 -8.22 3.89
N ASN A 37 4.40 -7.14 3.74
CA ASN A 37 4.52 -6.13 4.80
C ASN A 37 3.28 -5.23 4.79
N VAL A 38 2.47 -5.34 5.85
CA VAL A 38 1.20 -4.60 5.99
C VAL A 38 1.40 -3.07 5.98
N SER A 39 2.42 -2.57 6.66
CA SER A 39 2.73 -1.14 6.68
C SER A 39 3.06 -0.63 5.27
N LEU A 40 3.80 -1.40 4.49
CA LEU A 40 4.11 -1.08 3.10
C LEU A 40 2.86 -1.10 2.21
N ALA A 41 1.93 -2.04 2.46
CA ALA A 41 0.65 -2.09 1.76
C ALA A 41 -0.22 -0.85 2.06
N ILE A 42 -0.21 -0.36 3.30
CA ILE A 42 -0.90 0.89 3.68
C ILE A 42 -0.30 2.09 2.94
N VAL A 43 1.03 2.22 2.88
CA VAL A 43 1.69 3.29 2.09
C VAL A 43 1.30 3.21 0.62
N GLY A 44 1.21 2.01 0.05
CA GLY A 44 0.73 1.82 -1.32
C GLY A 44 -0.71 2.29 -1.54
N ALA A 45 -1.62 2.01 -0.58
CA ALA A 45 -2.99 2.48 -0.63
C ALA A 45 -3.08 4.02 -0.52
N GLU A 46 -2.30 4.63 0.38
CA GLU A 46 -2.24 6.08 0.54
C GLU A 46 -1.62 6.78 -0.68
N GLY A 47 -0.59 6.20 -1.29
CA GLY A 47 0.00 6.70 -2.52
C GLY A 47 -0.96 6.63 -3.72
N LEU A 48 -1.75 5.56 -3.82
CA LEU A 48 -2.84 5.46 -4.79
C LEU A 48 -3.90 6.53 -4.54
N ALA A 49 -4.30 6.74 -3.28
CA ALA A 49 -5.24 7.79 -2.91
C ALA A 49 -4.72 9.18 -3.31
N ALA A 50 -3.45 9.48 -3.03
CA ALA A 50 -2.81 10.73 -3.45
C ALA A 50 -2.85 10.90 -4.98
N TYR A 51 -2.57 9.83 -5.75
CA TYR A 51 -2.55 9.88 -7.21
C TYR A 51 -3.91 10.25 -7.80
N VAL A 52 -4.99 9.60 -7.33
CA VAL A 52 -6.34 9.82 -7.85
C VAL A 52 -6.92 11.20 -7.47
N HIS A 53 -6.39 11.82 -6.41
CA HIS A 53 -6.70 13.21 -6.03
C HIS A 53 -5.85 14.26 -6.75
N GLY A 54 -4.87 13.83 -7.54
CA GLY A 54 -3.96 14.73 -8.26
C GLY A 54 -2.77 15.22 -7.45
N ASP A 55 -2.55 14.71 -6.23
CA ASP A 55 -1.33 14.91 -5.46
C ASP A 55 -0.22 13.98 -5.99
N LYS A 56 0.26 14.31 -7.19
CA LYS A 56 1.18 13.47 -7.96
C LYS A 56 2.57 13.39 -7.35
N GLU A 57 3.01 14.44 -6.65
CA GLU A 57 4.32 14.47 -6.00
C GLU A 57 4.35 13.46 -4.85
N ARG A 58 3.38 13.55 -3.93
CA ARG A 58 3.24 12.57 -2.86
C ARG A 58 3.06 11.16 -3.40
N ALA A 59 2.20 10.98 -4.39
CA ALA A 59 1.97 9.67 -5.00
C ALA A 59 3.24 9.06 -5.58
N ALA A 60 4.09 9.87 -6.23
CA ALA A 60 5.35 9.41 -6.79
C ALA A 60 6.30 8.93 -5.68
N ASP A 61 6.44 9.70 -4.61
CA ASP A 61 7.31 9.36 -3.47
C ASP A 61 6.84 8.09 -2.75
N ASP A 62 5.53 8.01 -2.43
CA ASP A 62 4.94 6.88 -1.72
C ASP A 62 5.04 5.58 -2.56
N LEU A 63 4.68 5.63 -3.86
CA LEU A 63 4.70 4.45 -4.72
C LEU A 63 6.12 4.03 -5.12
N LEU A 64 7.06 4.97 -5.25
CA LEU A 64 8.47 4.64 -5.45
C LEU A 64 9.02 3.91 -4.23
N THR A 65 8.75 4.42 -3.03
CA THR A 65 9.14 3.79 -1.76
C THR A 65 8.62 2.35 -1.69
N VAL A 66 7.35 2.14 -2.04
CA VAL A 66 6.75 0.79 -2.10
C VAL A 66 7.49 -0.12 -3.09
N GLY A 67 7.75 0.38 -4.30
CA GLY A 67 8.45 -0.39 -5.33
C GLY A 67 9.88 -0.77 -4.94
N GLU A 68 10.62 0.15 -4.31
CA GLU A 68 11.99 -0.08 -3.84
C GLU A 68 12.03 -1.12 -2.71
N GLU A 69 11.14 -1.01 -1.74
CA GLU A 69 11.04 -1.96 -0.63
C GLU A 69 10.63 -3.36 -1.08
N ILE A 70 9.68 -3.48 -2.01
CA ILE A 70 9.31 -4.78 -2.59
C ILE A 70 10.51 -5.42 -3.30
N LYS A 71 11.25 -4.64 -4.11
CA LYS A 71 12.46 -5.14 -4.79
C LYS A 71 13.53 -5.58 -3.80
N SER A 72 13.77 -4.77 -2.77
CA SER A 72 14.74 -5.09 -1.71
C SER A 72 14.41 -6.41 -1.02
N ARG A 73 13.14 -6.62 -0.66
CA ARG A 73 12.67 -7.85 -0.02
C ARG A 73 12.78 -9.07 -0.93
N LEU A 74 12.40 -8.95 -2.20
CA LEU A 74 12.56 -10.03 -3.19
C LEU A 74 14.03 -10.46 -3.34
N ALA A 75 14.96 -9.51 -3.36
CA ALA A 75 16.39 -9.81 -3.43
C ALA A 75 16.90 -10.52 -2.16
N GLN A 76 16.38 -10.16 -0.97
CA GLN A 76 16.71 -10.82 0.29
C GLN A 76 16.16 -12.26 0.32
N SER A 77 14.90 -12.47 -0.08
CA SER A 77 14.29 -13.81 -0.11
C SER A 77 14.96 -14.77 -1.10
N GLY A 78 15.48 -14.27 -2.24
CA GLY A 78 16.24 -15.08 -3.19
C GLY A 78 17.69 -15.39 -2.75
N SER A 79 18.18 -14.75 -1.69
CA SER A 79 19.55 -14.95 -1.18
C SER A 79 19.65 -16.05 -0.11
N GLU A 80 18.52 -16.52 0.42
CA GLU A 80 18.45 -17.58 1.45
C GLU A 80 18.46 -19.01 0.89
N GLU A 81 18.34 -19.19 -0.44
CA GLU A 81 18.28 -20.51 -1.10
C GLU A 81 19.64 -21.10 -1.56
N LYS A 82 20.79 -20.54 -1.15
CA LYS A 82 22.10 -21.19 -1.40
C LYS A 82 22.63 -21.92 -0.15
N PRO A 83 22.27 -23.20 0.07
CA PRO A 83 23.08 -24.08 0.90
C PRO A 83 24.37 -24.45 0.15
N SER A 84 25.50 -24.43 0.88
CA SER A 84 26.81 -24.96 0.44
C SER A 84 26.77 -26.45 0.13
#